data_AF-A0A1D3JJW2-F1
#
_entry.id   AF-A0A1D3JJW2-F1
#
_cell.length_a   1.000
_cell.length_b   1.000
_cell.length_c   1.000
_cell.angle_alpha   90.00
_cell.angle_beta   90.00
_cell.angle_gamma   90.00
#
_symmetry.space_group_name_H-M   'P 1'
#
loop_
_entity.id
_entity.type
_entity.pdbx_description
1 polymer ?
#
loop_
_entity_poly.entity_id
_entity_poly.type
_entity_poly.pdbx_seq_one_letter_code
_entity_poly.pdbx_strand_id
1 'polypeptide(L)'
;MHIDLSDPRKSIFLLNVQAGDTVVYTCPYSFNKEMQDMYAKEKQFFEKRQFCFENIVINRNIFSLRDYIRGAYNINSGYVNNVYTSEFTVPPVVLMNRHFECYCYMEEQNAIVKKTLKIHISKGVVRKIPGCDFNDEYRESTAITTFSNMNRKVVKACDSYPKGGDTIALLCPINYTVKPDGCFSKVYVKKDNIENDKNKLEERFNVSRKFEEDKYKIVGVETLFREKLVTYGDEHYKFTKIPETNDEIAFTCTCQANDLSDNLMMNVYINENYDKFVKHSSNDNVEYNKKKISSSYNTVSEEIKYGNGSFYFYTDVLFLFLLLFFTVTL
;
A
#
# COMPACT_ATOMS: atom_id res chain seq x y z
N MET A 1 -7.43 -4.76 21.65
CA MET A 1 -8.77 -5.34 21.89
C MET A 1 -8.71 -6.82 21.57
N HIS A 2 -9.05 -7.70 22.50
CA HIS A 2 -9.01 -9.16 22.29
C HIS A 2 -10.43 -9.71 22.28
N ILE A 3 -10.72 -10.56 21.29
CA ILE A 3 -12.01 -11.21 21.09
C ILE A 3 -11.78 -12.71 21.00
N ASP A 4 -12.37 -13.42 21.95
CA ASP A 4 -12.45 -14.88 21.96
C ASP A 4 -13.83 -15.32 21.46
N LEU A 5 -13.85 -16.10 20.39
CA LEU A 5 -15.07 -16.59 19.75
C LEU A 5 -15.58 -17.91 20.34
N SER A 6 -14.91 -18.45 21.36
CA SER A 6 -15.28 -19.68 22.04
C SER A 6 -16.55 -19.58 22.90
N ASP A 7 -17.15 -18.40 23.09
CA ASP A 7 -18.38 -18.26 23.92
C ASP A 7 -19.53 -19.05 23.26
N PRO A 8 -20.00 -20.14 23.91
CA PRO A 8 -21.02 -21.00 23.32
C PRO A 8 -22.38 -20.28 23.17
N ARG A 9 -22.61 -19.20 23.92
CA ARG A 9 -23.90 -18.49 23.95
C ARG A 9 -24.05 -17.46 22.84
N LYS A 10 -22.97 -17.14 22.11
CA LYS A 10 -22.96 -16.12 21.06
C LYS A 10 -22.56 -16.74 19.74
N SER A 11 -23.27 -16.39 18.67
CA SER A 11 -22.92 -16.75 17.29
C SER A 11 -22.42 -15.55 16.49
N ILE A 12 -22.74 -14.33 16.94
CA ILE A 12 -22.35 -13.08 16.28
C ILE A 12 -21.68 -12.17 17.32
N PHE A 13 -20.52 -11.64 16.96
CA PHE A 13 -19.71 -10.72 17.74
C PHE A 13 -19.60 -9.43 16.95
N LEU A 14 -19.95 -8.30 17.57
CA LEU A 14 -19.85 -6.98 16.95
C LEU A 14 -18.73 -6.21 17.63
N LEU A 15 -17.80 -5.70 16.84
CA LEU A 15 -16.66 -4.94 17.33
C LEU A 15 -16.58 -3.60 16.61
N ASN A 16 -16.66 -2.51 17.37
CA ASN A 16 -16.36 -1.17 16.88
C ASN A 16 -14.89 -0.87 17.21
N VAL A 17 -14.13 -0.48 16.20
CA VAL A 17 -12.68 -0.31 16.26
C VAL A 17 -12.33 1.08 15.71
N GLN A 18 -11.33 1.72 16.30
CA GLN A 18 -10.85 3.04 15.89
C GLN A 18 -9.46 2.96 15.25
N ALA A 19 -9.04 4.05 14.62
CA ALA A 19 -7.70 4.17 14.06
C ALA A 19 -6.64 3.99 15.17
N GLY A 20 -5.62 3.18 14.91
CA GLY A 20 -4.57 2.84 15.88
C GLY A 20 -4.87 1.65 16.80
N ASP A 21 -6.12 1.18 16.87
CA ASP A 21 -6.45 0.01 17.68
C ASP A 21 -5.84 -1.28 17.10
N THR A 22 -5.34 -2.14 17.99
CA THR A 22 -4.96 -3.51 17.63
C THR A 22 -6.10 -4.46 17.98
N VAL A 23 -6.51 -5.28 17.02
CA VAL A 23 -7.54 -6.30 17.19
C VAL A 23 -6.88 -7.66 17.22
N VAL A 24 -7.19 -8.46 18.24
CA VAL A 24 -6.74 -9.85 18.39
C VAL A 24 -7.96 -10.75 18.32
N TYR A 25 -7.93 -11.68 17.38
CA TYR A 25 -8.93 -12.71 17.12
C TYR A 25 -8.41 -14.05 17.63
N THR A 26 -9.25 -14.79 18.34
CA THR A 26 -8.95 -16.16 18.78
C THR A 26 -10.10 -17.09 18.39
N CYS A 27 -9.75 -18.17 17.71
CA CYS A 27 -10.69 -19.18 17.24
C CYS A 27 -10.13 -20.59 17.53
N PRO A 28 -10.80 -21.38 18.38
CA PRO A 28 -10.58 -22.81 18.46
C PRO A 28 -11.01 -23.45 17.14
N TYR A 29 -10.06 -23.86 16.29
CA TYR A 29 -10.39 -24.51 15.02
C TYR A 29 -10.49 -26.01 15.21
N SER A 30 -11.67 -26.56 14.95
CA SER A 30 -11.88 -27.98 14.69
C SER A 30 -11.83 -28.23 13.18
N PHE A 31 -10.63 -28.50 12.63
CA PHE A 31 -10.46 -28.86 11.24
C PHE A 31 -10.86 -30.34 11.01
N ASN A 32 -12.15 -30.69 11.01
CA ASN A 32 -12.58 -32.01 10.52
C ASN A 32 -14.03 -32.16 10.05
N LYS A 33 -14.18 -33.12 9.12
CA LYS A 33 -15.33 -33.75 8.43
C LYS A 33 -16.36 -32.91 7.67
N GLU A 34 -16.77 -31.71 8.07
CA GLU A 34 -17.86 -30.97 7.38
C GLU A 34 -17.44 -29.71 6.60
N MET A 35 -16.13 -29.51 6.36
CA MET A 35 -15.66 -28.56 5.32
C MET A 35 -16.04 -28.97 3.88
N GLN A 36 -16.93 -29.96 3.70
CA GLN A 36 -17.44 -30.34 2.38
C GLN A 36 -18.47 -29.33 1.84
N ASP A 37 -19.25 -28.70 2.72
CA ASP A 37 -20.32 -27.76 2.33
C ASP A 37 -19.85 -26.29 2.30
N MET A 38 -18.59 -26.03 2.64
CA MET A 38 -17.98 -24.71 2.51
C MET A 38 -17.63 -24.44 1.05
N TYR A 39 -17.82 -23.20 0.60
CA TYR A 39 -17.45 -22.80 -0.74
C TYR A 39 -15.95 -23.05 -0.97
N ALA A 40 -15.58 -23.72 -2.07
CA ALA A 40 -14.22 -24.22 -2.28
C ALA A 40 -13.12 -23.15 -2.14
N LYS A 41 -13.42 -21.89 -2.50
CA LYS A 41 -12.50 -20.76 -2.33
C LYS A 41 -12.26 -20.42 -0.85
N GLU A 42 -13.31 -20.36 -0.03
CA GLU A 42 -13.18 -20.08 1.42
C GLU A 42 -12.32 -21.15 2.08
N LYS A 43 -12.61 -22.42 1.76
CA LYS A 43 -11.89 -23.58 2.28
C LYS A 43 -10.37 -23.47 2.11
N GLN A 44 -9.89 -23.03 0.94
CA GLN A 44 -8.45 -22.90 0.68
C GLN A 44 -7.76 -21.91 1.64
N PHE A 45 -8.38 -20.79 1.97
CA PHE A 45 -7.80 -19.80 2.89
C PHE A 45 -7.79 -20.31 4.34
N PHE A 46 -8.81 -21.05 4.73
CA PHE A 46 -8.87 -21.72 6.03
C PHE A 46 -7.80 -22.81 6.16
N GLU A 47 -7.65 -23.68 5.16
CA GLU A 47 -6.64 -24.74 5.14
C GLU A 47 -5.22 -24.17 5.19
N LYS A 48 -4.98 -23.05 4.50
CA LYS A 48 -3.69 -22.35 4.52
C LYS A 48 -3.47 -21.50 5.77
N ARG A 49 -4.45 -21.39 6.68
CA ARG A 49 -4.41 -20.53 7.87
C ARG A 49 -4.13 -19.06 7.54
N GLN A 50 -4.69 -18.61 6.41
CA GLN A 50 -4.59 -17.25 5.89
C GLN A 50 -5.94 -16.52 6.00
N PHE A 51 -6.89 -17.08 6.76
CA PHE A 51 -8.21 -16.51 6.94
C PHE A 51 -8.26 -15.78 8.29
N CYS A 52 -8.68 -14.51 8.26
CA CYS A 52 -8.74 -13.59 9.39
C CYS A 52 -7.42 -13.49 10.18
N PHE A 53 -6.60 -12.46 10.07
CA PHE A 53 -6.80 -11.17 9.42
C PHE A 53 -6.07 -11.00 8.09
N GLU A 54 -5.29 -11.98 7.63
CA GLU A 54 -4.62 -11.88 6.31
C GLU A 54 -5.65 -11.70 5.18
N ASN A 55 -6.73 -12.48 5.21
CA ASN A 55 -7.88 -12.34 4.32
C ASN A 55 -9.18 -12.22 5.10
N ILE A 56 -10.09 -11.36 4.63
CA ILE A 56 -11.35 -11.00 5.29
C ILE A 56 -12.53 -11.12 4.33
N VAL A 57 -13.75 -11.18 4.88
CA VAL A 57 -14.98 -11.31 4.10
C VAL A 57 -15.71 -9.97 3.99
N ILE A 58 -16.00 -9.54 2.77
CA ILE A 58 -16.78 -8.34 2.46
C ILE A 58 -17.84 -8.73 1.44
N ASN A 59 -19.11 -8.51 1.77
CA ASN A 59 -20.23 -8.85 0.89
C ASN A 59 -20.13 -10.30 0.35
N ARG A 60 -19.76 -11.26 1.20
CA ARG A 60 -19.55 -12.69 0.88
C ARG A 60 -18.38 -13.00 -0.06
N ASN A 61 -17.51 -12.04 -0.33
CA ASN A 61 -16.28 -12.23 -1.11
C ASN A 61 -15.07 -12.08 -0.20
N ILE A 62 -13.99 -12.80 -0.53
CA ILE A 62 -12.74 -12.79 0.24
C ILE A 62 -11.78 -11.79 -0.37
N PHE A 63 -11.20 -10.93 0.45
CA PHE A 63 -10.21 -9.95 0.04
C PHE A 63 -9.02 -9.94 1.01
N SER A 64 -7.85 -9.57 0.51
CA SER A 64 -6.69 -9.21 1.34
C SER A 64 -7.06 -8.04 2.24
N LEU A 65 -6.79 -8.16 3.54
CA LEU A 65 -7.03 -7.07 4.48
C LEU A 65 -6.19 -5.84 4.14
N ARG A 66 -4.94 -6.04 3.69
CA ARG A 66 -4.00 -4.96 3.33
C ARG A 66 -4.52 -4.11 2.17
N ASP A 67 -5.28 -4.72 1.26
CA ASP A 67 -5.89 -4.03 0.13
C ASP A 67 -7.16 -3.29 0.54
N TYR A 68 -7.95 -3.87 1.45
CA TYR A 68 -9.19 -3.24 1.92
C TYR A 68 -8.96 -2.11 2.93
N ILE A 69 -7.99 -2.30 3.83
CA ILE A 69 -7.59 -1.36 4.87
C ILE A 69 -6.13 -0.99 4.63
N ARG A 70 -5.96 -0.02 3.73
CA ARG A 70 -4.64 0.41 3.30
C ARG A 70 -3.79 0.89 4.47
N GLY A 71 -2.64 0.28 4.65
CA GLY A 71 -1.71 0.60 5.74
C GLY A 71 -1.99 -0.15 7.05
N ALA A 72 -2.94 -1.10 7.08
CA ALA A 72 -3.03 -2.05 8.19
C ALA A 72 -1.71 -2.81 8.35
N TYR A 73 -1.23 -2.90 9.59
CA TYR A 73 0.10 -3.40 9.93
C TYR A 73 0.02 -4.39 11.11
N ASN A 74 1.13 -5.05 11.44
CA ASN A 74 1.17 -6.13 12.43
C ASN A 74 0.16 -7.25 12.12
N ILE A 75 -0.01 -7.58 10.83
CA ILE A 75 -0.90 -8.67 10.43
C ILE A 75 -0.14 -9.97 10.65
N ASN A 76 -0.42 -10.59 11.80
CA ASN A 76 0.23 -11.80 12.24
C ASN A 76 -0.81 -12.89 12.51
N SER A 77 -0.41 -14.15 12.32
CA SER A 77 -1.23 -15.28 12.71
C SER A 77 -0.38 -16.39 13.33
N GLY A 78 -1.01 -17.16 14.22
CA GLY A 78 -0.40 -18.26 14.94
C GLY A 78 -1.41 -19.40 15.10
N TYR A 79 -0.89 -20.62 15.24
CA TYR A 79 -1.72 -21.79 15.50
C TYR A 79 -1.03 -22.71 16.51
N VAL A 80 -1.61 -22.85 17.69
CA VAL A 80 -1.06 -23.64 18.79
C VAL A 80 -2.21 -24.39 19.47
N ASN A 81 -2.05 -25.69 19.71
CA ASN A 81 -3.01 -26.52 20.44
C ASN A 81 -4.46 -26.41 19.93
N ASN A 82 -4.64 -26.49 18.60
CA ASN A 82 -5.93 -26.33 17.92
C ASN A 82 -6.59 -24.95 18.05
N VAL A 83 -5.88 -23.96 18.58
CA VAL A 83 -6.33 -22.58 18.66
C VAL A 83 -5.53 -21.76 17.65
N TYR A 84 -6.25 -21.11 16.75
CA TYR A 84 -5.68 -20.10 15.88
C TYR A 84 -5.88 -18.74 16.50
N THR A 85 -4.83 -17.95 16.45
CA THR A 85 -4.84 -16.54 16.82
C THR A 85 -4.42 -15.72 15.61
N SER A 86 -5.03 -14.57 15.45
CA SER A 86 -4.54 -13.58 14.50
C SER A 86 -4.75 -12.19 15.05
N GLU A 87 -3.87 -11.28 14.67
CA GLU A 87 -3.96 -9.89 15.03
C GLU A 87 -3.71 -9.00 13.82
N PHE A 88 -4.22 -7.77 13.91
CA PHE A 88 -3.81 -6.66 13.06
C PHE A 88 -4.01 -5.36 13.81
N THR A 89 -3.28 -4.33 13.39
CA THR A 89 -3.46 -2.96 13.87
C THR A 89 -4.07 -2.10 12.77
N VAL A 90 -5.14 -1.38 13.12
CA VAL A 90 -5.77 -0.40 12.23
C VAL A 90 -4.79 0.76 12.04
N PRO A 91 -4.54 1.24 10.81
CA PRO A 91 -3.67 2.38 10.58
C PRO A 91 -4.15 3.60 11.36
N PRO A 92 -3.25 4.52 11.77
CA PRO A 92 -3.64 5.75 12.47
C PRO A 92 -4.46 6.71 11.58
N VAL A 93 -4.60 6.40 10.28
CA VAL A 93 -5.39 7.16 9.31
C VAL A 93 -6.33 6.23 8.57
N VAL A 94 -7.64 6.50 8.70
CA VAL A 94 -8.71 5.78 8.01
C VAL A 94 -9.66 6.80 7.40
N LEU A 95 -9.66 6.94 6.08
CA LEU A 95 -10.47 7.95 5.37
C LEU A 95 -11.96 7.65 5.34
N MET A 96 -12.31 6.37 5.35
CA MET A 96 -13.66 5.89 5.08
C MET A 96 -14.00 4.81 6.09
N ASN A 97 -15.27 4.74 6.47
CA ASN A 97 -15.76 3.63 7.27
C ASN A 97 -15.47 2.31 6.53
N ARG A 98 -15.02 1.31 7.29
CA ARG A 98 -14.75 -0.03 6.78
C ARG A 98 -15.56 -1.03 7.59
N HIS A 99 -16.03 -2.06 6.89
CA HIS A 99 -16.86 -3.11 7.46
C HIS A 99 -16.45 -4.43 6.84
N PHE A 100 -16.12 -5.40 7.67
CA PHE A 100 -15.79 -6.74 7.20
C PHE A 100 -16.15 -7.77 8.25
N GLU A 101 -16.18 -9.02 7.81
CA GLU A 101 -16.49 -10.16 8.63
C GLU A 101 -15.33 -11.15 8.66
N CYS A 102 -15.17 -11.80 9.80
CA CYS A 102 -14.39 -13.01 9.96
C CYS A 102 -15.28 -14.11 10.51
N TYR A 103 -15.03 -15.33 10.09
CA TYR A 103 -15.72 -16.52 10.55
C TYR A 103 -14.79 -17.42 11.36
N CYS A 104 -15.36 -18.10 12.35
CA CYS A 104 -14.73 -19.18 13.10
C CYS A 104 -15.68 -20.37 13.05
N TYR A 105 -15.14 -21.57 12.80
CA TYR A 105 -15.91 -22.80 12.74
C TYR A 105 -15.45 -23.70 13.87
N MET A 106 -16.40 -24.08 14.73
CA MET A 106 -16.13 -24.87 15.94
C MET A 106 -17.09 -26.05 16.00
N GLU A 107 -16.62 -27.17 16.55
CA GLU A 107 -17.45 -28.34 16.84
C GLU A 107 -18.13 -28.16 18.21
N GLU A 108 -19.46 -28.11 18.23
CA GLU A 108 -20.30 -28.07 19.42
C GLU A 108 -21.28 -29.25 19.37
N GLN A 109 -21.27 -30.13 20.38
CA GLN A 109 -22.23 -31.25 20.51
C GLN A 109 -22.33 -32.14 19.24
N ASN A 110 -21.19 -32.49 18.63
CA ASN A 110 -21.08 -33.24 17.36
C ASN A 110 -21.67 -32.53 16.12
N ALA A 111 -21.83 -31.20 16.16
CA ALA A 111 -22.22 -30.38 15.02
C ALA A 111 -21.24 -29.22 14.82
N ILE A 112 -20.98 -28.81 13.58
CA ILE A 112 -20.16 -27.62 13.31
C ILE A 112 -21.03 -26.35 13.38
N VAL A 113 -20.60 -25.42 14.22
CA VAL A 113 -21.23 -24.11 14.40
C VAL A 113 -20.33 -23.02 13.81
N LYS A 114 -20.91 -22.17 12.97
CA LYS A 114 -20.28 -20.95 12.46
C LYS A 114 -20.47 -19.79 13.43
N LYS A 115 -19.38 -19.25 13.95
CA LYS A 115 -19.33 -17.98 14.67
C LYS A 115 -18.88 -16.87 13.72
N THR A 116 -19.45 -15.69 13.85
CA THR A 116 -19.17 -14.53 12.98
C THR A 116 -18.74 -13.34 13.80
N LEU A 117 -17.51 -12.86 13.57
CA LEU A 117 -17.03 -11.57 14.04
C LEU A 117 -17.29 -10.53 12.95
N LYS A 118 -18.03 -9.47 13.28
CA LYS A 118 -18.23 -8.30 12.42
C LYS A 118 -17.46 -7.14 12.99
N ILE A 119 -16.53 -6.62 12.20
CA ILE A 119 -15.70 -5.48 12.57
C ILE A 119 -16.20 -4.25 11.82
N HIS A 120 -16.49 -3.21 12.58
CA HIS A 120 -16.74 -1.88 12.07
C HIS A 120 -15.59 -0.95 12.47
N ILE A 121 -14.90 -0.40 11.47
CA ILE A 121 -13.89 0.64 11.69
C ILE A 121 -14.49 1.97 11.27
N SER A 122 -14.58 2.89 12.23
CA SER A 122 -15.02 4.25 11.96
C SER A 122 -13.90 5.05 11.29
N LYS A 123 -14.25 5.91 10.33
CA LYS A 123 -13.30 6.88 9.76
C LYS A 123 -12.74 7.76 10.88
N GLY A 124 -11.44 8.02 10.83
CA GLY A 124 -10.74 8.91 11.78
C GLY A 124 -10.49 10.26 11.13
N VAL A 125 -9.36 10.37 10.43
CA VAL A 125 -8.92 11.59 9.75
C VAL A 125 -9.62 11.72 8.39
N VAL A 126 -10.26 12.87 8.14
CA VAL A 126 -11.05 13.16 6.92
C VAL A 126 -10.18 13.76 5.79
N ARG A 127 -8.86 13.87 6.00
CA ARG A 127 -7.92 14.44 5.04
C ARG A 127 -6.82 13.45 4.70
N LYS A 128 -6.37 13.50 3.45
CA LYS A 128 -5.18 12.75 3.03
C LYS A 128 -3.96 13.25 3.80
N ILE A 129 -3.09 12.32 4.16
CA ILE A 129 -1.82 12.63 4.82
C ILE A 129 -0.66 12.62 3.81
N PRO A 130 0.34 13.51 3.95
CA PRO A 130 1.53 13.48 3.11
C PRO A 130 2.30 12.16 3.27
N GLY A 131 2.84 11.59 2.19
CA GLY A 131 3.62 10.37 2.28
C GLY A 131 3.81 9.65 0.96
N CYS A 132 4.36 8.44 1.04
CA CYS A 132 4.66 7.61 -0.12
C CYS A 132 4.01 6.25 0.03
N ASP A 133 3.07 5.96 -0.87
CA ASP A 133 2.44 4.65 -1.01
C ASP A 133 3.02 3.94 -2.23
N PHE A 134 4.01 3.08 -1.99
CA PHE A 134 4.62 2.26 -3.02
C PHE A 134 3.86 0.96 -3.24
N ASN A 135 2.57 0.86 -2.91
CA ASN A 135 1.74 -0.32 -3.20
C ASN A 135 0.71 -0.04 -4.34
N ASP A 136 0.98 0.92 -5.23
CA ASP A 136 0.09 1.54 -6.24
C ASP A 136 -0.36 0.65 -7.44
N GLU A 137 -0.50 -0.67 -7.28
CA GLU A 137 -1.30 -1.43 -8.26
C GLU A 137 -2.82 -1.14 -8.10
N TYR A 138 -3.21 -0.45 -7.02
CA TYR A 138 -4.58 -0.11 -6.70
C TYR A 138 -4.84 1.40 -6.83
N ARG A 139 -5.37 1.78 -8.00
CA ARG A 139 -5.88 3.13 -8.29
C ARG A 139 -7.24 3.34 -7.64
N GLU A 140 -7.31 3.72 -6.37
CA GLU A 140 -8.52 4.37 -5.84
C GLU A 140 -8.27 5.06 -4.48
N SER A 141 -8.29 6.40 -4.49
CA SER A 141 -8.45 7.24 -3.29
C SER A 141 -7.50 6.93 -2.12
N THR A 142 -6.20 6.84 -2.36
CA THR A 142 -5.22 6.62 -1.28
C THR A 142 -5.36 7.71 -0.20
N ALA A 143 -5.36 7.28 1.06
CA ALA A 143 -5.26 8.14 2.25
C ALA A 143 -3.97 8.95 2.30
N ILE A 144 -3.04 8.65 1.40
CA ILE A 144 -1.71 9.19 1.34
C ILE A 144 -1.59 10.00 0.06
N THR A 145 -1.23 11.27 0.19
CA THR A 145 -0.98 12.17 -0.93
C THR A 145 0.30 11.73 -1.62
N THR A 146 0.21 10.80 -2.57
CA THR A 146 1.32 10.44 -3.45
C THR A 146 1.45 11.52 -4.52
N PHE A 147 2.51 12.33 -4.47
CA PHE A 147 2.76 13.40 -5.44
C PHE A 147 3.30 12.89 -6.80
N SER A 148 3.16 11.61 -7.11
CA SER A 148 3.45 11.07 -8.44
C SER A 148 2.64 9.80 -8.70
N ASN A 149 2.06 9.70 -9.90
CA ASN A 149 1.56 8.44 -10.46
C ASN A 149 2.77 7.52 -10.69
N MET A 150 3.08 6.62 -9.77
CA MET A 150 4.35 5.87 -9.80
C MET A 150 4.20 4.54 -10.53
N ASN A 151 4.71 4.48 -11.77
CA ASN A 151 5.13 3.19 -12.31
C ASN A 151 6.44 2.79 -11.63
N ARG A 152 6.41 1.85 -10.67
CA ARG A 152 7.62 1.40 -9.92
C ARG A 152 8.75 0.83 -10.79
N LYS A 153 8.49 0.46 -12.05
CA LYS A 153 9.55 0.06 -13.00
C LYS A 153 10.41 1.24 -13.45
N VAL A 154 9.89 2.46 -13.34
CA VAL A 154 10.51 3.70 -13.85
C VAL A 154 10.72 4.72 -12.73
N VAL A 155 9.77 4.80 -11.80
CA VAL A 155 9.76 5.72 -10.67
C VAL A 155 10.21 4.99 -9.41
N LYS A 156 11.42 5.33 -8.96
CA LYS A 156 12.04 4.77 -7.76
C LYS A 156 12.05 5.75 -6.60
N ALA A 157 11.74 7.02 -6.84
CA ALA A 157 11.72 8.06 -5.81
C ALA A 157 10.34 8.72 -5.69
N CYS A 158 9.99 9.06 -4.45
CA CYS A 158 8.81 9.77 -4.04
C CYS A 158 9.24 10.96 -3.18
N ASP A 159 8.77 12.16 -3.52
CA ASP A 159 9.03 13.36 -2.74
C ASP A 159 7.75 13.75 -1.99
N SER A 160 7.84 13.90 -0.68
CA SER A 160 6.74 14.27 0.22
C SER A 160 7.03 15.62 0.87
N TYR A 161 6.02 16.50 0.89
CA TYR A 161 6.12 17.88 1.37
C TYR A 161 5.17 18.15 2.55
N PRO A 162 5.37 17.50 3.71
CA PRO A 162 4.56 17.75 4.90
C PRO A 162 4.84 19.12 5.53
N LYS A 163 3.94 19.58 6.39
CA LYS A 163 4.16 20.70 7.30
C LYS A 163 4.44 20.20 8.72
N GLY A 164 4.96 21.09 9.57
CA GLY A 164 4.93 20.88 11.02
C GLY A 164 3.53 20.48 11.48
N GLY A 165 3.44 19.50 12.37
CA GLY A 165 2.17 18.96 12.83
C GLY A 165 1.50 17.93 11.90
N ASP A 166 2.01 17.65 10.71
CA ASP A 166 1.41 16.61 9.86
C ASP A 166 1.75 15.20 10.35
N THR A 167 0.86 14.23 10.10
CA THR A 167 1.24 12.81 10.13
C THR A 167 1.75 12.43 8.74
N ILE A 168 2.90 11.76 8.65
CA ILE A 168 3.42 11.21 7.39
C ILE A 168 3.35 9.68 7.35
N ALA A 169 3.35 9.11 6.14
CA ALA A 169 3.36 7.66 5.94
C ALA A 169 4.36 7.20 4.86
N LEU A 170 4.94 6.03 5.09
CA LEU A 170 5.71 5.25 4.11
C LEU A 170 5.13 3.84 4.05
N LEU A 171 4.56 3.44 2.91
CA LEU A 171 4.04 2.09 2.68
C LEU A 171 4.85 1.37 1.62
N CYS A 172 5.67 0.40 2.05
CA CYS A 172 6.51 -0.41 1.16
C CYS A 172 5.76 -1.61 0.57
N PRO A 173 6.13 -2.11 -0.62
CA PRO A 173 5.61 -3.39 -1.11
C PRO A 173 5.89 -4.53 -0.12
N ILE A 174 5.05 -5.57 -0.11
CA ILE A 174 5.15 -6.67 0.87
C ILE A 174 6.49 -7.44 0.81
N ASN A 175 7.19 -7.39 -0.32
CA ASN A 175 8.52 -7.97 -0.50
C ASN A 175 9.66 -6.97 -0.27
N TYR A 176 9.39 -5.87 0.42
CA TYR A 176 10.34 -4.82 0.76
C TYR A 176 10.22 -4.47 2.24
N THR A 177 11.34 -4.10 2.86
CA THR A 177 11.39 -3.61 4.25
C THR A 177 11.83 -2.15 4.29
N VAL A 178 11.33 -1.41 5.28
CA VAL A 178 11.68 -0.01 5.51
C VAL A 178 13.11 0.09 6.03
N LYS A 179 13.91 0.98 5.42
CA LYS A 179 15.26 1.31 5.84
C LYS A 179 15.44 2.84 6.06
N PRO A 180 16.36 3.27 6.96
CA PRO A 180 17.16 2.41 7.84
C PRO A 180 16.26 1.72 8.87
N ASP A 181 16.76 0.65 9.49
CA ASP A 181 16.00 -0.06 10.53
C ASP A 181 15.59 0.90 11.64
N GLY A 182 14.29 1.00 11.86
CA GLY A 182 13.70 1.94 12.80
C GLY A 182 13.38 3.32 12.22
N CYS A 183 13.39 3.56 10.91
CA CYS A 183 12.72 4.73 10.35
C CYS A 183 11.27 4.83 10.89
N PHE A 184 10.82 5.95 11.45
CA PHE A 184 11.37 7.32 11.43
C PHE A 184 12.19 7.74 12.66
N SER A 185 12.57 6.83 13.57
CA SER A 185 13.51 7.16 14.67
C SER A 185 14.94 7.37 14.17
N LYS A 186 15.30 6.71 13.07
CA LYS A 186 16.56 6.90 12.34
C LYS A 186 16.25 7.18 10.89
N VAL A 187 16.96 8.11 10.28
CA VAL A 187 16.72 8.53 8.90
C VAL A 187 18.04 8.73 8.16
N TYR A 188 17.99 8.62 6.84
CA TYR A 188 19.12 9.00 5.99
C TYR A 188 19.12 10.52 5.78
N VAL A 189 20.28 11.13 5.94
CA VAL A 189 20.56 12.52 5.56
C VAL A 189 21.75 12.52 4.62
N LYS A 190 21.71 13.35 3.57
CA LYS A 190 22.84 13.45 2.63
C LYS A 190 24.11 13.90 3.36
N LYS A 191 25.26 13.32 3.03
CA LYS A 191 26.55 13.77 3.56
C LYS A 191 26.88 15.14 2.96
N ASP A 192 27.28 16.08 3.80
CA ASP A 192 27.48 17.50 3.46
C ASP A 192 28.63 17.78 2.44
N ASN A 193 29.30 16.75 1.91
CA ASN A 193 30.38 16.84 0.91
C ASN A 193 29.99 16.21 -0.43
N ILE A 194 28.98 16.77 -1.11
CA ILE A 194 28.95 16.74 -2.57
C ILE A 194 29.37 18.15 -2.98
N GLU A 195 30.65 18.33 -3.27
CA GLU A 195 31.37 19.62 -3.45
C GLU A 195 30.78 20.59 -4.51
N ASN A 196 29.55 20.43 -4.98
CA ASN A 196 28.94 21.39 -5.91
C ASN A 196 27.40 21.39 -6.05
N ASP A 197 26.61 20.85 -5.12
CA ASP A 197 25.15 20.83 -5.32
C ASP A 197 24.33 21.43 -4.17
N LYS A 198 24.35 22.76 -4.10
CA LYS A 198 23.11 23.46 -3.80
C LYS A 198 22.13 23.17 -4.94
N ASN A 199 21.29 22.16 -4.77
CA ASN A 199 19.97 22.09 -5.39
C ASN A 199 19.94 22.33 -6.91
N LYS A 200 20.66 21.55 -7.73
CA LYS A 200 20.15 21.40 -9.09
C LYS A 200 18.77 20.75 -9.01
N LEU A 201 17.76 21.55 -9.35
CA LEU A 201 16.36 21.14 -9.50
C LEU A 201 16.25 19.83 -10.29
N GLU A 202 17.10 19.65 -11.30
CA GLU A 202 17.22 18.45 -12.12
C GLU A 202 17.54 17.19 -11.31
N GLU A 203 18.45 17.27 -10.33
CA GLU A 203 18.67 16.16 -9.40
C GLU A 203 17.49 15.99 -8.46
N ARG A 204 16.84 17.08 -8.03
CA ARG A 204 15.66 17.04 -7.14
C ARG A 204 14.41 16.42 -7.79
N PHE A 205 14.29 16.44 -9.11
CA PHE A 205 13.13 15.92 -9.84
C PHE A 205 13.43 14.72 -10.74
N ASN A 206 14.63 14.15 -10.70
CA ASN A 206 14.90 12.91 -11.42
C ASN A 206 14.16 11.74 -10.73
N VAL A 207 13.05 11.35 -11.34
CA VAL A 207 12.10 10.35 -10.82
C VAL A 207 12.70 8.93 -10.79
N SER A 208 13.76 8.69 -11.58
CA SER A 208 14.50 7.41 -11.65
C SER A 208 15.66 7.30 -10.64
N ARG A 209 15.82 8.29 -9.74
CA ARG A 209 16.90 8.35 -8.76
C ARG A 209 17.10 7.00 -8.07
N LYS A 210 18.25 6.39 -8.36
CA LYS A 210 18.72 5.19 -7.67
C LYS A 210 19.26 5.61 -6.31
N PHE A 211 18.95 4.81 -5.29
CA PHE A 211 19.53 5.01 -3.98
C PHE A 211 21.02 4.65 -4.02
N GLU A 212 21.87 5.61 -3.67
CA GLU A 212 23.32 5.46 -3.57
C GLU A 212 23.71 5.61 -2.11
N GLU A 213 23.82 4.49 -1.40
CA GLU A 213 23.96 4.46 0.07
C GLU A 213 25.15 5.27 0.59
N ASP A 214 26.25 5.30 -0.16
CA ASP A 214 27.49 6.01 0.17
C ASP A 214 27.29 7.54 0.26
N LYS A 215 26.29 8.10 -0.42
CA LYS A 215 25.94 9.54 -0.37
C LYS A 215 25.20 9.94 0.90
N TYR A 216 24.77 8.98 1.71
CA TYR A 216 23.95 9.23 2.90
C TYR A 216 24.67 8.81 4.19
N LYS A 217 24.31 9.47 5.28
CA LYS A 217 24.62 9.08 6.67
C LYS A 217 23.31 8.81 7.40
N ILE A 218 23.31 7.82 8.30
CA ILE A 218 22.18 7.54 9.18
C ILE A 218 22.31 8.44 10.41
N VAL A 219 21.25 9.16 10.75
CA VAL A 219 21.18 10.01 11.96
C VAL A 219 19.93 9.68 12.77
N GLY A 220 20.00 9.89 14.08
CA GLY A 220 18.81 9.86 14.94
C GLY A 220 17.93 11.07 14.66
N VAL A 221 16.62 10.87 14.62
CA VAL A 221 15.66 11.92 14.26
C VAL A 221 15.64 13.07 15.27
N GLU A 222 16.06 12.82 16.51
CA GLU A 222 16.22 13.84 17.55
C GLU A 222 17.28 14.88 17.17
N THR A 223 18.23 14.56 16.28
CA THR A 223 19.19 15.54 15.77
C THR A 223 18.56 16.58 14.83
N LEU A 224 17.42 16.24 14.23
CA LEU A 224 16.67 17.11 13.33
C LEU A 224 15.56 17.88 14.06
N PHE A 225 14.81 17.20 14.94
CA PHE A 225 13.64 17.77 15.63
C PHE A 225 13.87 18.17 17.08
N ARG A 226 15.02 17.82 17.67
CA ARG A 226 15.33 17.98 19.12
C ARG A 226 14.41 17.18 20.05
N GLU A 227 13.59 16.29 19.49
CA GLU A 227 12.71 15.38 20.23
C GLU A 227 12.52 14.07 19.46
N LYS A 228 12.00 13.06 20.17
CA LYS A 228 11.64 11.77 19.58
C LYS A 228 10.33 11.88 18.84
N LEU A 229 10.25 11.22 17.69
CA LEU A 229 8.99 11.12 16.97
C LEU A 229 8.13 9.96 17.51
N VAL A 230 6.82 10.18 17.55
CA VAL A 230 5.84 9.13 17.81
C VAL A 230 5.58 8.39 16.50
N THR A 231 6.23 7.23 16.35
CA THR A 231 6.13 6.37 15.16
C THR A 231 5.30 5.12 15.45
N TYR A 232 4.43 4.78 14.49
CA TYR A 232 3.60 3.58 14.47
C TYR A 232 3.91 2.75 13.22
N GLY A 233 3.51 1.48 13.22
CA GLY A 233 3.68 0.60 12.07
C GLY A 233 4.58 -0.60 12.32
N ASP A 234 4.85 -1.37 11.26
CA ASP A 234 5.69 -2.57 11.24
C ASP A 234 6.91 -2.38 10.31
N GLU A 235 7.55 -3.46 9.89
CA GLU A 235 8.73 -3.40 9.00
C GLU A 235 8.41 -2.95 7.56
N HIS A 236 7.15 -2.99 7.13
CA HIS A 236 6.72 -2.63 5.78
C HIS A 236 6.08 -1.25 5.75
N TYR A 237 5.28 -0.93 6.77
CA TYR A 237 4.47 0.28 6.84
C TYR A 237 4.88 1.10 8.05
N LYS A 238 5.17 2.39 7.83
CA LYS A 238 5.50 3.33 8.91
C LYS A 238 4.62 4.57 8.83
N PHE A 239 4.19 5.04 9.99
CA PHE A 239 3.50 6.30 10.18
C PHE A 239 4.20 7.09 11.27
N THR A 240 4.36 8.39 11.12
CA THR A 240 4.89 9.22 12.21
C THR A 240 4.24 10.57 12.26
N LYS A 241 4.05 11.10 13.48
CA LYS A 241 3.61 12.48 13.69
C LYS A 241 4.83 13.40 13.68
N ILE A 242 4.83 14.39 12.79
CA ILE A 242 5.82 15.46 12.77
C ILE A 242 5.47 16.46 13.87
N PRO A 243 6.42 16.90 14.71
CA PRO A 243 6.18 17.93 15.70
C PRO A 243 5.80 19.26 15.04
N GLU A 244 5.17 20.14 15.80
CA GLU A 244 4.90 21.50 15.33
C GLU A 244 6.24 22.24 15.18
N THR A 245 6.60 22.58 13.95
CA THR A 245 7.83 23.32 13.63
C THR A 245 7.64 24.14 12.35
N ASN A 246 8.37 25.25 12.26
CA ASN A 246 8.48 26.06 11.04
C ASN A 246 9.84 25.87 10.34
N ASP A 247 10.72 25.02 10.88
CA ASP A 247 12.04 24.77 10.31
C ASP A 247 11.92 23.99 9.00
N GLU A 248 12.78 24.30 8.03
CA GLU A 248 12.96 23.50 6.81
C GLU A 248 13.83 22.29 7.16
N ILE A 249 13.28 21.08 7.07
CA ILE A 249 13.96 19.83 7.43
C ILE A 249 13.82 18.83 6.29
N ALA A 250 14.94 18.24 5.87
CA ALA A 250 14.96 17.22 4.83
C ALA A 250 15.60 15.92 5.32
N PHE A 251 14.96 14.78 5.03
CA PHE A 251 15.50 13.46 5.29
C PHE A 251 14.91 12.42 4.34
N THR A 252 15.50 11.22 4.31
CA THR A 252 15.10 10.13 3.44
C THR A 252 14.89 8.85 4.26
N CYS A 253 13.87 8.08 3.89
CA CYS A 253 13.77 6.65 4.19
C CYS A 253 13.55 5.88 2.90
N THR A 254 13.87 4.59 2.91
CA THR A 254 13.74 3.75 1.72
C THR A 254 12.90 2.51 2.01
N CYS A 255 12.38 1.90 0.95
CA CYS A 255 11.92 0.52 0.93
C CYS A 255 12.99 -0.28 0.20
N GLN A 256 13.63 -1.23 0.86
CA GLN A 256 14.63 -2.12 0.26
C GLN A 256 13.98 -3.48 -0.02
N ALA A 257 14.13 -4.00 -1.23
CA ALA A 257 13.63 -5.34 -1.57
C ALA A 257 14.30 -6.39 -0.67
N ASN A 258 13.55 -7.41 -0.26
CA ASN A 258 14.06 -8.45 0.66
C ASN A 258 15.19 -9.29 0.04
N ASP A 259 15.27 -9.33 -1.29
CA ASP A 259 16.36 -9.94 -2.07
C ASP A 259 17.50 -8.96 -2.40
N LEU A 260 17.42 -7.72 -1.88
CA LEU A 260 18.36 -6.62 -2.09
C LEU A 260 18.46 -6.12 -3.55
N SER A 261 17.56 -6.55 -4.43
CA SER A 261 17.62 -6.24 -5.87
C SER A 261 17.24 -4.81 -6.23
N ASP A 262 16.48 -4.14 -5.36
CA ASP A 262 15.86 -2.84 -5.65
C ASP A 262 15.68 -2.00 -4.38
N ASN A 263 15.66 -0.67 -4.57
CA ASN A 263 15.38 0.29 -3.51
C ASN A 263 14.43 1.38 -4.02
N LEU A 264 13.39 1.66 -3.23
CA LEU A 264 12.46 2.77 -3.45
C LEU A 264 12.73 3.83 -2.39
N MET A 265 12.76 5.11 -2.77
CA MET A 265 13.15 6.21 -1.91
C MET A 265 11.97 7.13 -1.60
N MET A 266 11.70 7.38 -0.33
CA MET A 266 10.87 8.47 0.14
C MET A 266 11.77 9.59 0.64
N ASN A 267 11.80 10.72 -0.07
CA ASN A 267 12.40 11.95 0.41
C ASN A 267 11.31 12.80 1.05
N VAL A 268 11.61 13.35 2.21
CA VAL A 268 10.70 14.20 2.97
C VAL A 268 11.32 15.58 3.05
N TYR A 269 10.55 16.60 2.68
CA TYR A 269 10.94 18.01 2.73
C TYR A 269 9.88 18.78 3.52
N ILE A 270 10.12 18.95 4.82
CA ILE A 270 9.19 19.61 5.74
C ILE A 270 9.26 21.11 5.56
N ASN A 271 8.08 21.75 5.50
CA ASN A 271 7.92 23.20 5.35
C ASN A 271 8.58 23.80 4.08
N GLU A 272 9.07 22.95 3.17
CA GLU A 272 9.51 23.36 1.84
C GLU A 272 8.31 23.42 0.88
N ASN A 273 8.29 24.43 0.00
CA ASN A 273 7.20 24.58 -0.96
C ASN A 273 7.54 23.93 -2.31
N TYR A 274 6.79 22.91 -2.72
CA TYR A 274 6.88 22.27 -4.03
C TYR A 274 6.91 23.29 -5.20
N ASP A 275 6.06 24.32 -5.14
CA ASP A 275 5.92 25.34 -6.18
C ASP A 275 7.19 26.20 -6.38
N LYS A 276 7.96 26.40 -5.30
CA LYS A 276 9.24 27.14 -5.35
C LYS A 276 10.24 26.45 -6.27
N PHE A 277 10.11 25.14 -6.45
CA PHE A 277 11.05 24.34 -7.20
C PHE A 277 10.53 24.02 -8.61
N VAL A 278 9.24 23.80 -8.80
CA VAL A 278 8.68 23.50 -10.14
C VAL A 278 8.55 24.75 -11.03
N LYS A 279 8.16 25.91 -10.47
CA LYS A 279 7.93 27.13 -11.27
C LYS A 279 9.19 27.90 -11.66
N HIS A 280 10.33 27.67 -11.01
CA HIS A 280 11.58 28.34 -11.40
C HIS A 280 12.25 27.72 -12.64
N SER A 281 11.88 26.50 -13.03
CA SER A 281 12.43 25.85 -14.24
C SER A 281 11.88 26.39 -15.57
N SER A 282 10.81 27.18 -15.55
CA SER A 282 10.21 27.73 -16.78
C SER A 282 10.81 29.06 -17.25
N ASN A 283 11.80 29.62 -16.53
CA ASN A 283 12.44 30.89 -16.88
C ASN A 283 13.91 30.77 -17.31
N ASP A 284 14.48 29.56 -17.35
CA ASP A 284 15.78 29.35 -17.97
C ASP A 284 15.59 29.16 -19.48
N ASN A 285 16.00 30.18 -20.23
CA ASN A 285 15.99 30.22 -21.69
C ASN A 285 16.80 29.06 -22.27
N VAL A 286 16.16 27.92 -22.49
CA VAL A 286 16.65 26.90 -23.43
C VAL A 286 16.44 27.48 -24.83
N GLU A 287 17.53 27.97 -25.39
CA GLU A 287 17.62 28.49 -26.75
C GLU A 287 17.33 27.37 -27.76
N TYR A 288 16.04 27.17 -28.07
CA TYR A 288 15.62 26.31 -29.16
C TYR A 288 16.00 26.98 -30.48
N ASN A 289 17.09 26.50 -31.08
CA ASN A 289 17.47 26.80 -32.46
C ASN A 289 16.31 26.41 -33.41
N LYS A 290 15.49 27.40 -33.78
CA LYS A 290 14.45 27.29 -34.80
C LYS A 290 15.10 27.08 -36.17
N LYS A 291 15.24 25.82 -36.61
CA LYS A 291 15.22 25.53 -38.05
C LYS A 291 13.76 25.48 -38.51
N LYS A 292 13.34 26.56 -39.18
CA LYS A 292 12.10 26.65 -39.96
C LYS A 292 12.06 25.50 -40.98
N ILE A 293 11.05 24.65 -40.88
CA ILE A 293 10.44 24.03 -42.06
C ILE A 293 8.99 24.48 -42.06
N SER A 294 8.65 25.27 -43.07
CA SER A 294 7.32 25.77 -43.32
C SER A 294 6.55 24.73 -44.14
N SER A 295 5.31 24.42 -43.75
CA SER A 295 4.21 24.28 -44.72
C SER A 295 2.87 24.14 -44.00
N SER A 296 2.01 25.13 -44.26
CA SER A 296 0.56 25.03 -44.42
C SER A 296 -0.26 24.18 -43.44
N TYR A 297 -0.98 24.87 -42.56
CA TYR A 297 -2.19 24.36 -41.93
C TYR A 297 -3.25 24.07 -43.00
N ASN A 298 -3.55 22.80 -43.23
CA ASN A 298 -4.87 22.37 -43.66
C ASN A 298 -5.63 21.97 -42.41
N THR A 299 -6.65 22.74 -42.05
CA THR A 299 -7.71 22.31 -41.15
C THR A 299 -8.40 21.09 -41.77
N VAL A 300 -8.16 19.92 -41.19
CA VAL A 300 -9.02 18.75 -41.36
C VAL A 300 -9.57 18.41 -39.99
N SER A 301 -10.88 18.56 -39.83
CA SER A 301 -11.63 17.93 -38.76
C SER A 301 -11.52 16.42 -38.95
N GLU A 302 -10.72 15.74 -38.14
CA GLU A 302 -10.75 14.27 -38.06
C GLU A 302 -11.62 13.85 -36.90
N GLU A 303 -12.70 13.14 -37.26
CA GLU A 303 -13.55 12.35 -36.39
C GLU A 303 -12.69 11.43 -35.50
N ILE A 304 -13.01 11.40 -34.21
CA ILE A 304 -12.47 10.45 -33.26
C ILE A 304 -12.94 9.05 -33.69
N LYS A 305 -12.08 8.31 -34.41
CA LYS A 305 -12.26 6.87 -34.63
C LYS A 305 -11.99 6.14 -33.33
N TYR A 306 -13.06 5.59 -32.75
CA TYR A 306 -12.97 4.48 -31.80
C TYR A 306 -12.23 3.32 -32.48
N GLY A 307 -11.05 2.99 -31.98
CA GLY A 307 -10.33 1.79 -32.37
C GLY A 307 -11.06 0.55 -31.85
N ASN A 308 -11.83 -0.10 -32.73
CA ASN A 308 -12.31 -1.46 -32.51
C ASN A 308 -11.09 -2.39 -32.42
N GLY A 309 -10.80 -2.86 -31.20
CA GLY A 309 -9.88 -3.97 -30.99
C GLY A 309 -10.40 -5.21 -31.71
N SER A 310 -9.58 -5.74 -32.61
CA SER A 310 -9.86 -6.95 -33.40
C SER A 310 -10.21 -8.13 -32.51
N PHE A 311 -11.46 -8.57 -32.60
CA PHE A 311 -12.00 -9.79 -31.98
C PHE A 311 -12.03 -10.96 -32.98
N TYR A 312 -11.13 -10.99 -33.96
CA TYR A 312 -11.16 -11.95 -35.08
C TYR A 312 -10.13 -13.08 -35.00
N PHE A 313 -9.25 -13.12 -33.99
CA PHE A 313 -8.25 -14.20 -33.88
C PHE A 313 -8.76 -15.46 -33.16
N TYR A 314 -9.86 -15.37 -32.39
CA TYR A 314 -10.42 -16.49 -31.64
C TYR A 314 -11.53 -17.24 -32.38
N THR A 315 -12.15 -16.63 -33.40
CA THR A 315 -13.25 -17.26 -34.16
C THR A 315 -12.74 -18.24 -35.21
N ASP A 316 -11.57 -17.99 -35.82
CA ASP A 316 -11.03 -18.86 -36.87
C ASP A 316 -10.44 -20.16 -36.32
N VAL A 317 -9.90 -20.14 -35.09
CA VAL A 317 -9.38 -21.33 -34.42
C VAL A 317 -10.53 -22.24 -33.92
N LEU A 318 -11.66 -21.66 -33.52
CA LEU A 318 -12.84 -22.43 -33.08
C LEU A 318 -13.55 -23.12 -34.27
N PHE A 319 -13.55 -22.48 -35.45
CA PHE A 319 -14.17 -23.04 -36.65
C PHE A 319 -13.39 -24.23 -37.23
N LEU A 320 -12.05 -24.20 -37.13
CA LEU A 320 -11.18 -25.32 -37.50
C LEU A 320 -11.32 -26.53 -36.56
N PHE A 321 -11.54 -26.32 -35.26
CA PHE A 321 -11.78 -27.41 -34.31
C PHE A 321 -13.15 -28.09 -34.51
N LEU A 322 -14.18 -27.34 -34.90
CA LEU A 322 -15.51 -27.90 -35.18
C LEU A 322 -15.52 -28.76 -36.45
N LEU A 323 -14.77 -28.39 -37.50
CA LEU A 323 -14.68 -29.19 -38.73
C LEU A 323 -13.90 -30.51 -38.54
N LEU A 324 -12.94 -30.55 -37.62
CA LEU A 324 -12.23 -31.78 -37.25
C LEU A 324 -13.09 -32.74 -36.41
N PHE A 325 -14.07 -32.24 -35.64
CA PHE A 325 -14.98 -33.09 -34.87
C PHE A 325 -16.03 -33.80 -35.75
N PHE A 326 -16.47 -33.20 -36.85
CA PHE A 326 -17.48 -33.80 -37.75
C PHE A 326 -16.92 -34.77 -38.79
N THR A 327 -15.59 -34.89 -38.93
CA THR A 327 -14.95 -35.85 -39.85
C THR A 327 -14.53 -37.17 -39.19
N VAL A 328 -14.67 -37.28 -37.86
CA VAL A 328 -14.31 -38.49 -37.09
C VAL A 328 -15.55 -39.31 -36.67
N THR A 329 -16.76 -38.85 -36.97
CA THR A 329 -18.01 -39.56 -36.66
C THR A 329 -18.90 -39.79 -37.89
N LEU A 330 -18.32 -40.23 -39.01
CA LEU A 330 -19.05 -40.88 -40.09
C LEU A 330 -18.37 -42.19 -40.49
#